data_AF-A0A7M4A1J1-F1
#
_entry.id   AF-A0A7M4A1J1-F1
#
_cell.length_a   1.000
_cell.length_b   1.000
_cell.length_c   1.000
_cell.angle_alpha   90.00
_cell.angle_beta   90.00
_cell.angle_gamma   90.00
#
_symmetry.space_group_name_H-M   'P 1'
#
loop_
_entity.id
_entity.type
_entity.pdbx_description
1 polymer ?
#
loop_
_entity_poly.entity_id
_entity_poly.type
_entity_poly.pdbx_seq_one_letter_code
_entity_poly.pdbx_strand_id
1 'polypeptide(L)'
;MSDKAKLEYIWLDGFEPTQSLRSKTMIRTDFGGTVAECPMWSFDGSSTLQADGGDSDCMLKPVAIYPDPDRINGYLVMCEVLNADGSPHRTNGRATINDDDDDFWFGFEQEYFLWDPETNLPLGFPRDQTPQGQFYCSVGAKNAFGRDI
;
A
#
# COMPACT_ATOMS: atom_id res chain seq x y z
N MET A 1 21.10 -20.53 13.45
CA MET A 1 19.67 -20.14 13.44
C MET A 1 19.24 -20.10 11.99
N SER A 2 18.09 -20.67 11.62
CA SER A 2 17.59 -20.52 10.24
C SER A 2 17.33 -19.05 9.98
N ASP A 3 17.67 -18.55 8.80
CA ASP A 3 17.35 -17.19 8.42
C ASP A 3 15.81 -17.02 8.37
N LYS A 4 15.31 -15.89 8.86
CA LYS A 4 13.87 -15.61 9.02
C LYS A 4 13.48 -14.44 8.13
N ALA A 5 12.66 -14.72 7.12
CA ALA A 5 12.08 -13.71 6.26
C ALA A 5 10.85 -13.07 6.91
N LYS A 6 10.68 -11.77 6.68
CA LYS A 6 9.52 -10.96 7.10
C LYS A 6 8.74 -10.58 5.86
N LEU A 7 7.52 -11.07 5.75
CA LEU A 7 6.65 -10.82 4.61
C LEU A 7 5.55 -9.86 5.08
N GLU A 8 5.65 -8.59 4.72
CA GLU A 8 4.63 -7.58 5.00
C GLU A 8 3.54 -7.68 3.94
N TYR A 9 2.42 -8.31 4.28
CA TYR A 9 1.26 -8.42 3.38
C TYR A 9 0.51 -7.11 3.39
N ILE A 10 0.35 -6.50 2.21
CA ILE A 10 -0.27 -5.18 2.01
C ILE A 10 -1.51 -5.35 1.13
N TRP A 11 -2.64 -4.75 1.53
CA TRP A 11 -3.89 -4.75 0.77
C TRP A 11 -4.64 -3.43 0.92
N LEU A 12 -5.68 -3.25 0.11
CA LEU A 12 -6.60 -2.12 0.18
C LEU A 12 -7.88 -2.51 0.94
N ASP A 13 -8.31 -1.65 1.86
CA ASP A 13 -9.51 -1.85 2.66
C ASP A 13 -10.81 -1.49 1.92
N GLY A 14 -11.93 -1.44 2.64
CA GLY A 14 -13.26 -1.12 2.11
C GLY A 14 -13.74 0.30 2.38
N PHE A 15 -12.86 1.24 2.76
CA PHE A 15 -13.28 2.62 2.97
C PHE A 15 -13.71 3.29 1.65
N GLU A 16 -14.77 4.09 1.74
CA GLU A 16 -15.29 4.92 0.66
C GLU A 16 -15.25 6.41 1.06
N PRO A 17 -15.01 7.33 0.12
CA PRO A 17 -14.84 7.10 -1.32
C PRO A 17 -13.43 6.63 -1.73
N THR A 18 -12.50 6.52 -0.77
CA THR A 18 -11.09 6.19 -1.05
C THR A 18 -10.63 5.11 -0.10
N GLN A 19 -10.14 4.02 -0.66
CA GLN A 19 -9.56 2.92 0.10
C GLN A 19 -8.24 3.35 0.75
N SER A 20 -7.97 2.80 1.92
CA SER A 20 -6.67 2.96 2.61
C SER A 20 -5.85 1.68 2.52
N LEU A 21 -4.53 1.84 2.60
CA LEU A 21 -3.61 0.71 2.73
C LEU A 21 -3.68 0.12 4.14
N ARG A 22 -3.64 -1.20 4.21
CA ARG A 22 -3.51 -1.99 5.45
C ARG A 22 -2.37 -2.97 5.28
N SER A 23 -1.73 -3.34 6.38
CA SER A 23 -0.68 -4.35 6.32
C SER A 23 -0.54 -5.17 7.61
N LYS A 24 0.11 -6.34 7.48
CA LYS A 24 0.60 -7.12 8.62
C LYS A 24 1.72 -8.07 8.20
N THR A 25 2.58 -8.44 9.16
CA THR A 25 3.78 -9.24 8.89
C THR A 25 3.58 -10.74 9.15
N MET A 26 3.89 -11.58 8.16
CA MET A 26 4.13 -13.03 8.34
C MET A 26 5.63 -13.30 8.49
N ILE A 27 6.00 -14.20 9.40
CA ILE A 27 7.39 -14.68 9.51
C ILE A 27 7.51 -16.06 8.85
N ARG A 28 8.50 -16.22 7.97
CA ARG A 28 8.79 -17.49 7.27
C ARG A 28 10.24 -17.90 7.46
N THR A 29 10.48 -19.21 7.46
CA THR A 29 11.82 -19.79 7.28
C THR A 29 11.97 -20.28 5.86
N ASP A 30 13.21 -20.35 5.38
CA ASP A 30 13.55 -21.00 4.11
C ASP A 30 12.72 -20.42 2.94
N PHE A 31 12.63 -19.09 2.87
CA PHE A 31 11.84 -18.36 1.88
C PHE A 31 12.76 -17.82 0.78
N GLY A 32 12.47 -18.20 -0.47
CA GLY A 32 13.24 -17.87 -1.66
C GLY A 32 12.93 -16.51 -2.30
N GLY A 33 11.98 -15.76 -1.74
CA GLY A 33 11.68 -14.39 -2.21
C GLY A 33 10.77 -14.33 -3.44
N THR A 34 10.01 -15.39 -3.73
CA THR A 34 9.09 -15.43 -4.87
C THR A 34 7.64 -15.34 -4.43
N VAL A 35 6.79 -14.73 -5.26
CA VAL A 35 5.35 -14.61 -4.97
C VAL A 35 4.66 -15.98 -4.89
N ALA A 36 5.13 -16.96 -5.66
CA ALA A 36 4.59 -18.31 -5.68
C ALA A 36 4.78 -19.06 -4.35
N GLU A 37 5.79 -18.67 -3.56
CA GLU A 37 6.04 -19.22 -2.23
C GLU A 37 5.26 -18.51 -1.12
N CYS A 38 4.63 -17.37 -1.41
CA CYS A 38 3.78 -16.65 -0.46
C CYS A 38 2.46 -17.41 -0.29
N PRO A 39 2.14 -17.93 0.92
CA PRO A 39 0.87 -18.57 1.15
C PRO A 39 -0.28 -17.56 1.06
N MET A 40 -1.47 -18.06 0.69
CA MET A 40 -2.73 -17.36 0.98
C MET A 40 -2.80 -17.06 2.48
N TRP A 41 -3.36 -15.91 2.83
CA TRP A 41 -3.63 -15.57 4.22
C TRP A 41 -5.06 -15.09 4.38
N SER A 42 -5.46 -14.78 5.61
CA SER A 42 -6.78 -14.24 5.93
C SER A 42 -6.64 -13.07 6.89
N PHE A 43 -7.66 -12.22 6.96
CA PHE A 43 -7.75 -11.13 7.92
C PHE A 43 -9.21 -10.90 8.30
N ASP A 44 -9.42 -10.20 9.43
CA ASP A 44 -10.74 -9.78 9.87
C ASP A 44 -11.21 -8.57 9.04
N GLY A 45 -12.09 -8.85 8.06
CA GLY A 45 -12.71 -7.89 7.17
C GLY A 45 -13.66 -6.91 7.89
N SER A 46 -14.18 -7.26 9.06
CA SER A 46 -15.06 -6.35 9.83
C SER A 46 -14.34 -5.12 10.33
N SER A 47 -13.04 -5.24 10.62
CA SER A 47 -12.17 -4.13 11.03
C SER A 47 -11.72 -3.24 9.86
N THR A 48 -12.18 -3.51 8.64
CA THR A 48 -11.72 -2.84 7.41
C THR A 48 -12.86 -2.47 6.45
N LEU A 49 -14.12 -2.58 6.89
CA LEU A 49 -15.33 -2.36 6.07
C LEU A 49 -15.49 -3.34 4.89
N GLN A 50 -14.89 -4.51 5.00
CA GLN A 50 -14.94 -5.54 3.95
C GLN A 50 -15.93 -6.65 4.28
N ALA A 51 -16.20 -6.92 5.56
CA ALA A 51 -17.14 -7.97 5.96
C ALA A 51 -17.96 -7.57 7.20
N ASP A 52 -19.04 -8.30 7.47
CA ASP A 52 -19.82 -8.14 8.70
C ASP A 52 -19.23 -8.96 9.84
N GLY A 53 -19.46 -8.56 11.09
CA GLY A 53 -18.85 -9.24 12.26
C GLY A 53 -19.31 -10.69 12.47
N GLY A 54 -20.40 -11.14 11.85
CA GLY A 54 -20.90 -12.52 11.95
C GLY A 54 -20.25 -13.49 10.96
N ASP A 55 -19.60 -12.98 9.91
CA ASP A 55 -18.88 -13.72 8.88
C ASP A 55 -17.78 -12.81 8.33
N SER A 56 -16.70 -12.66 9.12
CA SER A 56 -15.76 -11.55 8.94
C SER A 56 -14.50 -11.91 8.18
N ASP A 57 -14.30 -13.19 7.83
CA ASP A 57 -13.06 -13.63 7.19
C ASP A 57 -12.97 -13.15 5.74
N CYS A 58 -11.90 -12.42 5.43
CA CYS A 58 -11.49 -12.11 4.07
C CYS A 58 -10.13 -12.74 3.79
N MET A 59 -9.87 -13.11 2.54
CA MET A 59 -8.64 -13.78 2.13
C MET A 59 -7.70 -12.81 1.41
N LEU A 60 -6.40 -12.96 1.65
CA LEU A 60 -5.32 -12.26 0.97
C LEU A 60 -4.66 -13.20 -0.02
N LYS A 61 -4.72 -12.82 -1.31
CA LYS A 61 -4.03 -13.51 -2.40
C LYS A 61 -2.80 -12.71 -2.82
N PRO A 62 -1.58 -13.21 -2.56
CA PRO A 62 -0.35 -12.60 -3.08
C PRO A 62 -0.39 -12.48 -4.61
N VAL A 63 -0.07 -11.29 -5.12
CA VAL A 63 -0.03 -11.01 -6.58
C VAL A 63 1.27 -10.38 -7.04
N ALA A 64 2.00 -9.71 -6.15
CA ALA A 64 3.34 -9.22 -6.42
C ALA A 64 4.18 -9.23 -5.14
N ILE A 65 5.49 -9.26 -5.30
CA ILE A 65 6.45 -9.21 -4.20
C ILE A 65 7.62 -8.30 -4.56
N TYR A 66 8.08 -7.53 -3.59
CA TYR A 66 9.23 -6.64 -3.70
C TYR A 66 10.13 -6.76 -2.47
N PRO A 67 11.45 -6.58 -2.59
CA PRO A 67 12.31 -6.42 -1.41
C PRO A 67 11.84 -5.23 -0.57
N ASP A 68 11.79 -5.41 0.75
CA ASP A 68 11.51 -4.32 1.70
C ASP A 68 12.78 -3.46 1.89
N PRO A 69 12.73 -2.15 1.55
CA PRO A 69 13.92 -1.28 1.62
C PRO A 69 14.38 -1.01 3.06
N ASP A 70 13.50 -1.17 4.06
CA ASP A 70 13.75 -0.77 5.44
C ASP A 70 14.11 -1.94 6.35
N ARG A 71 13.81 -3.19 5.92
CA ARG A 71 13.97 -4.38 6.76
C ARG A 71 14.96 -5.38 6.19
N ILE A 72 15.87 -5.84 7.06
CA ILE A 72 16.77 -6.97 6.76
C ILE A 72 15.94 -8.24 6.55
N ASN A 73 16.17 -8.91 5.42
CA ASN A 73 15.43 -10.09 4.96
C ASN A 73 13.91 -9.85 5.00
N GLY A 74 13.49 -8.68 4.50
CA GLY A 74 12.10 -8.25 4.42
C GLY A 74 11.60 -8.23 2.98
N TYR A 75 10.30 -8.45 2.83
CA TYR A 75 9.58 -8.41 1.56
C TYR A 75 8.24 -7.70 1.74
N LEU A 76 7.89 -6.83 0.81
CA LEU A 76 6.54 -6.28 0.66
C LEU A 76 5.76 -7.20 -0.27
N VAL A 77 4.66 -7.76 0.21
CA VAL A 77 3.79 -8.68 -0.53
C VAL A 77 2.49 -7.96 -0.84
N MET A 78 2.28 -7.58 -2.09
CA MET A 78 1.03 -6.97 -2.52
C MET A 78 -0.03 -8.05 -2.68
N CYS A 79 -1.22 -7.82 -2.11
CA CYS A 79 -2.31 -8.78 -2.11
C CYS A 79 -3.59 -8.21 -2.72
N GLU A 80 -4.29 -9.08 -3.43
CA GLU A 80 -5.72 -8.93 -3.69
C GLU A 80 -6.55 -9.44 -2.52
N VAL A 81 -7.75 -8.88 -2.38
CA VAL A 81 -8.74 -9.34 -1.38
C VAL A 81 -9.79 -10.22 -2.06
N LEU A 82 -10.03 -11.39 -1.49
CA LEU A 82 -11.08 -12.31 -1.88
C LEU A 82 -12.07 -12.50 -0.72
N ASN A 83 -13.30 -12.87 -1.05
CA ASN A 83 -14.27 -13.40 -0.09
C ASN A 83 -13.78 -14.77 0.45
N ALA A 84 -14.41 -15.26 1.51
CA ALA A 84 -14.10 -16.56 2.12
C ALA A 84 -14.26 -17.74 1.13
N ASP A 85 -15.15 -17.62 0.13
CA ASP A 85 -15.36 -18.63 -0.92
C ASP A 85 -14.31 -18.57 -2.05
N GLY A 86 -13.37 -17.62 -1.98
CA GLY A 86 -12.30 -17.43 -2.98
C GLY A 86 -12.70 -16.57 -4.18
N SER A 87 -13.95 -16.08 -4.26
CA SER A 87 -14.34 -15.10 -5.26
C SER A 87 -13.72 -13.72 -4.98
N PRO A 88 -13.45 -12.88 -6.00
CA PRO A 88 -12.96 -11.53 -5.77
C PRO A 88 -13.91 -10.73 -4.87
N HIS A 89 -13.35 -10.08 -3.84
CA HIS A 89 -14.15 -9.21 -2.99
C HIS A 89 -14.60 -7.98 -3.80
N ARG A 90 -15.77 -7.40 -3.47
CA ARG A 90 -16.34 -6.26 -4.23
C ARG A 90 -15.41 -5.03 -4.34
N THR A 91 -14.47 -4.88 -3.41
CA THR A 91 -13.48 -3.79 -3.37
C THR A 91 -12.19 -4.12 -4.12
N ASN A 92 -12.09 -5.31 -4.72
CA ASN A 92 -10.92 -5.76 -5.47
C ASN A 92 -10.96 -5.22 -6.91
N GLY A 93 -10.46 -3.99 -7.08
CA GLY A 93 -10.34 -3.37 -8.40
C GLY A 93 -9.32 -4.06 -9.32
N ARG A 94 -8.34 -4.81 -8.78
CA ARG A 94 -7.36 -5.53 -9.62
C ARG A 94 -8.04 -6.65 -10.40
N ALA A 95 -9.00 -7.34 -9.80
CA ALA A 95 -9.74 -8.42 -10.45
C ALA A 95 -10.64 -7.97 -11.62
N THR A 96 -10.85 -6.66 -11.82
CA THR A 96 -11.63 -6.12 -12.95
C THR A 96 -10.77 -5.83 -14.18
N ILE A 97 -9.44 -5.94 -14.05
CA ILE A 97 -8.48 -5.75 -15.14
C ILE A 97 -8.37 -7.07 -15.89
N ASN A 98 -8.82 -7.10 -17.14
CA ASN A 98 -8.61 -8.24 -18.05
C ASN A 98 -7.22 -8.10 -18.68
N ASP A 99 -6.35 -9.03 -18.35
CA ASP A 99 -4.92 -9.00 -18.69
C ASP A 99 -4.62 -10.03 -19.78
N ASP A 100 -5.11 -9.73 -20.98
CA ASP A 100 -4.93 -10.59 -22.16
C ASP A 100 -3.85 -10.04 -23.11
N ASP A 101 -3.31 -8.85 -22.81
CA ASP A 101 -2.40 -8.09 -23.68
C ASP A 101 -1.31 -7.37 -22.85
N ASP A 102 -0.13 -7.99 -22.81
CA ASP A 102 1.05 -7.51 -22.07
C ASP A 102 1.78 -6.32 -22.72
N ASP A 103 1.28 -5.74 -23.83
CA ASP A 103 1.98 -4.70 -24.61
C ASP A 103 1.56 -3.24 -24.24
N PHE A 104 0.72 -3.06 -23.22
CA PHE A 104 0.29 -1.72 -22.79
C PHE A 104 1.23 -1.07 -21.77
N TRP A 105 1.54 0.21 -21.99
CA TRP A 105 2.40 1.01 -21.09
C TRP A 105 1.59 2.12 -20.44
N PHE A 106 1.71 2.23 -19.11
CA PHE A 106 1.07 3.26 -18.31
C PHE A 106 2.12 4.08 -17.56
N GLY A 107 1.93 5.40 -17.53
CA GLY A 107 2.69 6.33 -16.70
C GLY A 107 1.75 7.05 -15.76
N PHE A 108 2.07 7.06 -14.46
CA PHE A 108 1.30 7.75 -13.43
C PHE A 108 2.18 8.82 -12.76
N GLU A 109 1.64 10.03 -12.64
CA GLU A 109 2.29 11.15 -11.94
C GLU A 109 1.57 11.35 -10.59
N GLN A 110 2.03 10.63 -9.56
CA GLN A 110 1.42 10.71 -8.23
C GLN A 110 1.85 12.01 -7.52
N GLU A 111 0.97 13.00 -7.51
CA GLU A 111 1.12 14.18 -6.66
C GLU A 111 0.68 13.88 -5.22
N TYR A 112 1.30 14.56 -4.24
CA TYR A 112 0.93 14.49 -2.84
C TYR A 112 1.36 15.76 -2.10
N PHE A 113 0.75 16.01 -0.94
CA PHE A 113 1.22 17.01 0.01
C PHE A 113 1.77 16.32 1.26
N LEU A 114 2.94 16.74 1.71
CA LEU A 114 3.38 16.46 3.07
C LEU A 114 2.54 17.31 4.03
N TRP A 115 1.91 16.68 5.00
CA TRP A 115 0.98 17.32 5.92
C TRP A 115 1.57 17.37 7.33
N ASP A 116 1.53 18.54 7.95
CA ASP A 116 1.91 18.71 9.35
C ASP A 116 0.66 18.55 10.24
N PRO A 117 0.59 17.49 11.08
CA PRO A 117 -0.55 17.24 11.93
C PRO A 117 -0.68 18.24 13.10
N GLU A 118 0.39 18.94 13.49
CA GLU A 118 0.34 19.92 14.58
C GLU A 118 -0.31 21.22 14.11
N THR A 119 0.05 21.68 12.91
CA THR A 119 -0.50 22.91 12.33
C THR A 119 -1.73 22.68 11.47
N ASN A 120 -1.98 21.42 11.07
CA ASN A 120 -3.01 21.03 10.12
C ASN A 120 -2.93 21.81 8.80
N LEU A 121 -1.71 21.96 8.29
CA LEU A 121 -1.37 22.64 7.05
C LEU A 121 -0.30 21.83 6.30
N PRO A 122 -0.09 22.08 4.98
CA PRO A 122 1.05 21.47 4.29
C PRO A 122 2.38 21.88 4.93
N LEU A 123 3.36 20.98 4.90
CA LEU A 123 4.67 21.23 5.48
C LEU A 123 5.33 22.47 4.85
N GLY A 124 5.74 23.43 5.68
CA GLY A 124 6.35 24.67 5.23
C GLY A 124 5.38 25.73 4.70
N PHE A 125 4.06 25.50 4.80
CA PHE A 125 3.09 26.53 4.40
C PHE A 125 3.21 27.77 5.31
N PRO A 126 3.46 28.95 4.74
CA PRO A 126 3.43 30.19 5.49
C PRO A 126 1.99 30.50 5.91
N ARG A 127 1.82 31.10 7.10
CA ARG A 127 0.49 31.55 7.58
C ARG A 127 -0.06 32.71 6.75
N ASP A 128 0.83 33.47 6.12
CA ASP A 128 0.54 34.51 5.15
C ASP A 128 0.63 33.96 3.71
N GLN A 129 -0.42 34.21 2.92
CA GLN A 129 -0.53 33.69 1.56
C GLN A 129 0.66 34.12 0.70
N THR A 130 1.49 33.16 0.32
CA THR A 130 2.58 33.41 -0.62
C THR A 130 2.14 32.99 -2.02
N PRO A 131 2.28 33.84 -3.05
CA PRO A 131 1.92 33.48 -4.41
C PRO A 131 2.63 32.21 -4.89
N GLN A 132 1.95 31.40 -5.70
CA GLN A 132 2.58 30.25 -6.36
C GLN A 132 3.67 30.72 -7.34
N GLY A 133 4.72 29.91 -7.50
CA GLY A 133 5.76 30.11 -8.51
C GLY A 133 7.17 29.72 -8.04
N GLN A 134 7.53 30.02 -6.79
CA GLN A 134 8.90 29.76 -6.29
C GLN A 134 9.18 28.31 -5.89
N PHE A 135 8.15 27.45 -5.82
CA PHE A 135 8.23 26.12 -5.22
C PHE A 135 8.58 25.01 -6.24
N TYR A 136 8.02 25.09 -7.46
CA TYR A 136 8.19 24.08 -8.49
C TYR A 136 9.68 23.90 -8.86
N CYS A 137 10.18 22.67 -8.80
CA CYS A 137 11.57 22.29 -9.07
C CYS A 137 12.63 23.16 -8.36
N SER A 138 12.29 23.74 -7.20
CA SER A 138 13.14 24.69 -6.49
C SER A 138 14.22 24.01 -5.63
N VAL A 139 15.16 24.81 -5.13
CA VAL A 139 16.15 24.42 -4.11
C VAL A 139 16.24 25.51 -3.03
N GLY A 140 16.67 25.11 -1.83
CA GLY A 140 16.89 26.01 -0.70
C GLY A 140 15.78 25.96 0.35
N ALA A 141 16.16 26.19 1.60
CA ALA A 141 15.32 26.01 2.78
C ALA A 141 14.08 26.93 2.84
N LYS A 142 13.98 27.94 1.97
CA LYS A 142 12.81 28.81 1.87
C LYS A 142 11.73 28.30 0.91
N ASN A 143 12.08 27.34 0.05
CA ASN A 143 11.24 26.91 -1.07
C ASN A 143 10.99 25.40 -1.10
N ALA A 144 11.95 24.58 -0.65
CA ALA A 144 11.89 23.13 -0.73
C ALA A 144 11.83 22.51 0.68
N PHE A 145 10.63 22.11 1.10
CA PHE A 145 10.34 21.53 2.42
C PHE A 145 10.19 20.00 2.33
N GLY A 146 10.77 19.26 3.28
CA GLY A 146 10.61 17.79 3.39
C GLY A 146 11.30 16.97 2.30
N ARG A 147 12.41 17.45 1.73
CA ARG A 147 13.15 16.76 0.65
C ARG A 147 13.86 15.47 1.10
N ASP A 148 14.09 15.32 2.40
CA ASP A 148 14.75 14.17 3.03
C ASP A 148 13.83 12.97 3.26
N ILE A 149 12.51 13.18 3.13
CA ILE A 149 11.48 12.14 3.11
C ILE A 149 11.48 11.48 1.73
#